data_AF-A0A813NBL1-F1
#
_entry.id   AF-A0A813NBL1-F1
#
_cell.length_a   1.000
_cell.length_b   1.000
_cell.length_c   1.000
_cell.angle_alpha   90.00
_cell.angle_beta   90.00
_cell.angle_gamma   90.00
#
_symmetry.space_group_name_H-M   'P 1'
#
loop_
_entity.id
_entity.type
_entity.pdbx_description
1 polymer ?
#
loop_
_entity_poly.entity_id
_entity_poly.type
_entity_poly.pdbx_seq_one_letter_code
_entity_poly.pdbx_strand_id
1 'polypeptide(L)'
;MKFWTSQHVFDHDWATVVTAALNKYPNPSHRLLLANWGIAPALNKIFNMSELGYASEHSTIDARRRVMTARTRNLTLNRFINIEERLEYTQHPTDSTKTLLKQEATINVENVPLTSYVETLVAKTLNTNATKGRLAMEWVIKRMRTVPTADATENLAL
;
A
#
# COMPACT_ATOMS: atom_id res chain seq x y z
N MET A 1 12.40 13.57 10.87
CA MET A 1 11.01 13.20 10.56
C MET A 1 10.57 13.92 9.30
N LYS A 2 10.15 13.16 8.28
CA LYS A 2 9.71 13.67 6.98
C LYS A 2 8.31 13.16 6.67
N PHE A 3 7.47 14.05 6.15
CA PHE A 3 6.12 13.71 5.68
C PHE A 3 6.13 13.61 4.15
N TRP A 4 5.44 12.60 3.64
CA TRP A 4 5.19 12.41 2.22
C TRP A 4 3.69 12.25 2.01
N THR A 5 3.15 12.87 0.96
CA THR A 5 1.76 12.69 0.57
C THR A 5 1.64 12.63 -0.95
N SER A 6 0.67 11.88 -1.43
CA SER A 6 0.30 11.78 -2.83
C SER A 6 -1.19 11.55 -2.95
N GLN A 7 -1.80 12.10 -3.99
CA GLN A 7 -3.18 11.82 -4.35
C GLN A 7 -3.23 11.24 -5.75
N HIS A 8 -4.24 10.41 -5.99
CA HIS A 8 -4.53 9.84 -7.28
C HIS A 8 -6.03 9.59 -7.41
N VAL A 9 -6.56 9.74 -8.62
CA VAL A 9 -7.95 9.42 -8.91
C VAL A 9 -7.95 8.22 -9.85
N PHE A 10 -8.62 7.16 -9.41
CA PHE A 10 -8.93 6.02 -10.27
C PHE A 10 -10.22 6.30 -11.03
N ASP A 11 -10.22 6.05 -12.34
CA ASP A 11 -11.42 6.12 -13.19
C ASP A 11 -12.29 4.85 -13.05
N HIS A 12 -12.49 4.41 -11.81
CA HIS A 12 -13.32 3.27 -11.43
C HIS A 12 -14.07 3.57 -10.14
N ASP A 13 -15.26 3.00 -9.99
CA ASP A 13 -16.08 3.19 -8.79
C ASP A 13 -15.42 2.57 -7.55
N TRP A 14 -15.83 3.06 -6.38
CA TRP A 14 -15.23 2.68 -5.11
C TRP A 14 -15.30 1.16 -4.85
N ALA A 15 -16.40 0.49 -5.21
CA ALA A 15 -16.55 -0.93 -4.96
C ALA A 15 -15.58 -1.75 -5.83
N THR A 16 -15.40 -1.36 -7.11
CA THR A 16 -14.40 -1.96 -7.99
C THR A 16 -12.99 -1.80 -7.44
N VAL A 17 -12.61 -0.60 -6.99
CA VAL A 17 -11.27 -0.34 -6.45
C VAL A 17 -11.03 -1.09 -5.14
N VAL A 18 -12.00 -1.12 -4.22
CA VAL A 18 -11.86 -1.87 -2.97
C VAL A 18 -11.75 -3.37 -3.22
N THR A 19 -12.55 -3.90 -4.15
CA THR A 19 -12.47 -5.31 -4.55
C THR A 19 -11.10 -5.62 -5.14
N ALA A 20 -10.55 -4.73 -5.96
CA ALA A 20 -9.18 -4.88 -6.48
C ALA A 20 -8.14 -4.83 -5.37
N ALA A 21 -8.29 -3.95 -4.38
CA ALA A 21 -7.35 -3.83 -3.26
C ALA A 21 -7.31 -5.09 -2.40
N LEU A 22 -8.47 -5.74 -2.22
CA LEU A 22 -8.59 -7.02 -1.53
C LEU A 22 -8.01 -8.19 -2.35
N ASN A 23 -8.15 -8.16 -3.68
CA ASN A 23 -7.60 -9.20 -4.56
C ASN A 23 -6.12 -9.02 -4.89
N LYS A 24 -5.56 -7.82 -4.68
CA LYS A 24 -4.14 -7.52 -4.90
C LYS A 24 -3.24 -8.39 -4.02
N TYR A 25 -3.64 -8.65 -2.78
CA TYR A 25 -3.06 -9.68 -1.92
C TYR A 25 -4.16 -10.33 -1.08
N PRO A 26 -4.39 -11.65 -1.19
CA PRO A 26 -5.54 -12.32 -0.57
C PRO A 26 -5.41 -12.42 0.96
N ASN A 27 -5.79 -11.36 1.67
CA ASN A 27 -6.17 -11.35 3.09
C ASN A 27 -6.81 -9.98 3.44
N PRO A 28 -8.07 -9.93 3.91
CA PRO A 28 -8.85 -8.70 3.98
C PRO A 28 -8.56 -7.76 5.16
N SER A 29 -7.87 -8.20 6.22
CA SER A 29 -7.84 -7.42 7.47
C SER A 29 -6.44 -7.16 8.01
N HIS A 30 -5.60 -8.17 8.16
CA HIS A 30 -4.25 -7.99 8.69
C HIS A 30 -3.28 -8.92 7.98
N ARG A 31 -2.19 -8.35 7.48
CA ARG A 31 -1.20 -9.08 6.69
C ARG A 31 0.22 -8.71 7.06
N LEU A 32 1.09 -9.71 7.05
CA LEU A 32 2.53 -9.53 7.09
C LEU A 32 3.04 -9.49 5.65
N LEU A 33 3.69 -8.40 5.30
CA LEU A 33 4.32 -8.17 4.02
C LEU A 33 5.81 -8.44 4.17
N LEU A 34 6.34 -9.33 3.32
CA LEU A 34 7.76 -9.42 3.08
C LEU A 34 8.09 -8.54 1.88
N ALA A 35 8.94 -7.54 2.07
CA ALA A 35 9.37 -6.66 1.00
C ALA A 35 10.90 -6.62 0.93
N ASN A 36 11.43 -6.63 -0.29
CA ASN A 36 12.77 -6.11 -0.51
C ASN A 36 12.68 -4.58 -0.43
N TRP A 37 13.39 -4.00 0.52
CA TRP A 37 13.28 -2.59 0.82
C TRP A 37 13.87 -1.70 -0.29
N GLY A 38 14.72 -2.23 -1.16
CA GLY A 38 15.33 -1.52 -2.29
C GLY A 38 16.26 -0.35 -1.89
N ILE A 39 16.14 0.17 -0.67
CA ILE A 39 17.08 1.08 -0.01
C ILE A 39 18.26 0.33 0.61
N ALA A 40 18.11 -0.99 0.79
CA ALA A 40 19.14 -1.79 1.42
C ALA A 40 20.45 -1.75 0.65
N PRO A 41 20.57 -1.89 -0.68
CA PRO A 41 21.87 -1.83 -1.35
C PRO A 41 22.68 -0.54 -1.08
N ALA A 42 22.01 0.61 -0.94
CA ALA A 42 22.64 1.87 -0.59
C ALA A 42 23.04 1.95 0.89
N LEU A 43 22.22 1.38 1.79
CA LEU A 43 22.44 1.37 3.23
C LEU A 43 23.31 0.19 3.73
N ASN A 44 23.38 -0.91 2.98
CA ASN A 44 24.09 -2.14 3.33
C ASN A 44 25.59 -1.87 3.39
N LYS A 45 26.08 -0.98 2.50
CA LYS A 45 27.45 -0.46 2.51
C LYS A 45 27.82 0.31 3.78
N ILE A 46 26.83 0.80 4.53
CA ILE A 46 27.04 1.64 5.72
C ILE A 46 26.67 0.88 7.01
N PHE A 47 25.66 0.01 6.95
CA PHE A 47 24.99 -0.53 8.14
C PHE A 47 24.83 -2.06 8.17
N ASN A 48 25.35 -2.80 7.17
CA ASN A 48 25.18 -4.25 7.08
C ASN A 48 23.71 -4.69 7.28
N MET A 49 22.78 -3.91 6.72
CA MET A 49 21.34 -4.10 6.89
C MET A 49 20.82 -5.17 5.92
N SER A 50 20.00 -6.08 6.43
CA SER A 50 19.26 -7.05 5.62
C SER A 50 18.48 -6.36 4.48
N GLU A 51 18.52 -6.95 3.28
CA GLU A 51 17.76 -6.48 2.13
C GLU A 51 16.26 -6.75 2.25
N LEU A 52 15.93 -7.76 3.03
CA LEU A 52 14.57 -8.14 3.36
C LEU A 52 14.13 -7.42 4.63
N GLY A 53 12.88 -6.96 4.61
CA GLY A 53 12.24 -6.55 5.82
C GLY A 53 10.74 -6.82 5.80
N TYR A 54 10.20 -6.88 7.00
CA TYR A 54 8.81 -7.20 7.25
C TYR A 54 8.04 -5.92 7.56
N ALA A 55 6.81 -5.85 7.06
CA ALA A 55 5.85 -4.84 7.43
C ALA A 55 4.53 -5.50 7.82
N SER A 56 3.84 -4.91 8.79
CA SER A 56 2.48 -5.26 9.14
C SER A 56 1.57 -4.27 8.45
N GLU A 57 0.60 -4.76 7.69
CA GLU A 57 -0.45 -3.96 7.10
C GLU A 57 -1.82 -4.35 7.66
N HIS A 58 -2.58 -3.36 8.09
CA HIS A 58 -3.95 -3.50 8.57
C HIS A 58 -4.91 -2.71 7.70
N SER A 59 -5.97 -3.36 7.21
CA SER A 59 -6.99 -2.75 6.37
C SER A 59 -8.36 -2.78 7.04
N THR A 60 -9.10 -1.68 6.92
CA THR A 60 -10.48 -1.53 7.41
C THR A 60 -11.38 -0.99 6.31
N ILE A 61 -12.61 -1.50 6.22
CA ILE A 61 -13.59 -1.07 5.22
C ILE A 61 -14.86 -0.59 5.93
N ASP A 62 -15.27 0.63 5.63
CA ASP A 62 -16.58 1.19 5.98
C ASP A 62 -17.40 1.35 4.70
N ALA A 63 -18.29 0.37 4.45
CA ALA A 63 -19.16 0.37 3.28
C ALA A 63 -20.24 1.45 3.31
N ARG A 64 -20.66 1.91 4.50
CA ARG A 64 -21.68 2.97 4.63
C ARG A 64 -21.08 4.32 4.23
N ARG A 65 -19.85 4.58 4.66
CA ARG A 65 -19.12 5.80 4.32
C ARG A 65 -18.39 5.73 2.98
N ARG A 66 -18.33 4.55 2.36
CA ARG A 66 -17.54 4.28 1.14
C ARG A 66 -16.08 4.70 1.34
N VAL A 67 -15.49 4.20 2.42
CA VAL A 67 -14.09 4.43 2.78
C VAL A 67 -13.39 3.10 3.05
N MET A 68 -12.27 2.86 2.40
CA MET A 68 -11.32 1.81 2.78
C MET A 68 -10.03 2.48 3.22
N THR A 69 -9.50 2.06 4.37
CA THR A 69 -8.21 2.53 4.88
C THR A 69 -7.26 1.35 5.00
N ALA A 70 -6.07 1.46 4.43
CA ALA A 70 -4.97 0.52 4.64
C ALA A 70 -3.84 1.26 5.36
N ARG A 71 -3.30 0.66 6.41
CA ARG A 71 -2.18 1.20 7.19
C ARG A 71 -1.06 0.21 7.24
N THR A 72 0.12 0.63 6.80
CA THR A 72 1.30 -0.22 6.71
C THR A 72 2.40 0.34 7.60
N ARG A 73 2.96 -0.51 8.47
CA ARG A 73 4.07 -0.16 9.34
C ARG A 73 5.17 -1.19 9.23
N ASN A 74 6.42 -0.75 9.14
CA ASN A 74 7.53 -1.69 9.20
C ASN A 74 7.72 -2.30 10.59
N LEU A 75 8.08 -3.57 10.62
CA LEU A 75 8.41 -4.32 11.83
C LEU A 75 9.92 -4.46 12.00
N THR A 76 10.64 -4.74 10.91
CA THR A 76 12.11 -4.77 10.91
C THR A 76 12.69 -3.39 10.71
N LEU A 77 13.93 -3.20 11.19
CA LEU A 77 14.69 -1.96 11.05
C LEU A 77 14.05 -0.75 11.75
N ASN A 78 12.97 -0.96 12.52
CA ASN A 78 12.27 0.07 13.29
C ASN A 78 13.16 0.82 14.30
N ARG A 79 14.29 0.22 14.70
CA ARG A 79 15.34 0.86 15.52
C ARG A 79 16.06 2.02 14.82
N PHE A 80 16.04 2.02 13.48
CA PHE A 80 16.75 3.00 12.65
C PHE A 80 15.80 3.80 11.77
N ILE A 81 14.79 3.14 11.20
CA ILE A 81 13.86 3.70 10.23
C ILE A 81 12.45 3.21 10.60
N ASN A 82 11.58 4.12 11.01
CA ASN A 82 10.17 3.85 11.24
C ASN A 82 9.35 4.54 10.14
N ILE A 83 8.65 3.74 9.35
CA ILE A 83 7.78 4.15 8.26
C ILE A 83 6.36 3.73 8.62
N GLU A 84 5.47 4.70 8.64
CA GLU A 84 4.04 4.46 8.73
C GLU A 84 3.39 5.06 7.49
N GLU A 85 2.75 4.22 6.68
CA GLU A 85 2.00 4.60 5.50
C GLU A 85 0.50 4.40 5.75
N ARG A 86 -0.31 5.37 5.32
CA ARG A 86 -1.76 5.32 5.30
C ARG A 86 -2.25 5.57 3.89
N LEU A 87 -3.01 4.62 3.36
CA LEU A 87 -3.75 4.71 2.12
C LEU A 87 -5.23 4.83 2.46
N GLU A 88 -5.92 5.79 1.89
CA GLU A 88 -7.35 5.97 2.05
C GLU A 88 -8.02 6.05 0.68
N TYR A 89 -8.90 5.09 0.41
CA TYR A 89 -9.71 5.01 -0.79
C TYR A 89 -11.12 5.48 -0.44
N THR A 90 -11.51 6.62 -1.00
CA THR A 90 -12.84 7.20 -0.81
C THR A 90 -13.55 7.37 -2.14
N GLN A 91 -14.87 7.31 -2.14
CA GLN A 91 -15.62 7.74 -3.31
C GLN A 91 -15.30 9.21 -3.62
N HIS A 92 -15.09 9.54 -4.90
CA HIS A 92 -14.77 10.91 -5.29
C HIS A 92 -15.96 11.85 -4.97
N PRO A 93 -15.71 13.02 -4.35
CA PRO A 93 -16.77 13.87 -3.79
C PRO A 93 -17.74 14.44 -4.84
N THR A 94 -17.27 14.61 -6.08
CA THR A 94 -18.09 15.17 -7.18
C THR A 94 -18.50 14.13 -8.22
N ASP A 95 -17.89 12.94 -8.22
CA ASP A 95 -18.12 11.94 -9.27
C ASP A 95 -18.19 10.54 -8.66
N SER A 96 -19.40 10.00 -8.55
CA SER A 96 -19.62 8.70 -7.93
C SER A 96 -18.96 7.52 -8.69
N THR A 97 -18.58 7.72 -9.96
CA THR A 97 -17.93 6.71 -10.81
C THR A 97 -16.43 6.62 -10.61
N LYS A 98 -15.84 7.50 -9.78
CA LYS A 98 -14.41 7.59 -9.52
C LYS A 98 -14.07 7.36 -8.05
N THR A 99 -12.83 6.96 -7.82
CA THR A 99 -12.29 6.74 -6.48
C THR A 99 -11.09 7.63 -6.25
N LEU A 100 -11.13 8.40 -5.17
CA LEU A 100 -9.99 9.19 -4.70
C LEU A 100 -9.12 8.31 -3.79
N LEU A 101 -7.86 8.17 -4.16
CA LEU A 101 -6.82 7.59 -3.31
C LEU A 101 -5.99 8.73 -2.71
N LYS A 102 -5.97 8.82 -1.38
CA LYS A 102 -5.05 9.63 -0.61
C LYS A 102 -3.99 8.74 0.02
N GLN A 103 -2.72 9.07 -0.21
CA GLN A 103 -1.57 8.37 0.35
C GLN A 103 -0.79 9.33 1.23
N GLU A 104 -0.46 8.89 2.44
CA GLU A 104 0.29 9.65 3.41
C GLU A 104 1.32 8.72 4.04
N ALA A 105 2.56 9.17 4.16
CA ALA A 105 3.59 8.41 4.85
C ALA A 105 4.41 9.32 5.77
N THR A 106 4.65 8.82 6.98
CA THR A 106 5.56 9.42 7.95
C THR A 106 6.83 8.59 8.00
N ILE A 107 7.96 9.24 7.75
CA ILE A 107 9.28 8.64 7.79
C ILE A 107 10.01 9.23 8.98
N ASN A 108 10.36 8.39 9.94
CA ASN A 108 11.23 8.76 11.04
C ASN A 108 12.53 7.97 10.93
N VAL A 109 13.66 8.67 10.95
CA VAL A 109 15.00 8.09 10.85
C VAL A 109 15.80 8.54 12.06
N GLU A 110 16.27 7.58 12.84
CA GLU A 110 16.99 7.80 14.08
C GLU A 110 18.21 6.89 14.15
N ASN A 111 19.18 7.25 14.98
CA ASN A 111 20.35 6.40 15.27
C ASN A 111 21.19 6.00 14.05
N VAL A 112 21.18 6.81 12.99
CA VAL A 112 22.01 6.61 11.79
C VAL A 112 22.71 7.91 11.37
N PRO A 113 23.99 7.88 10.95
CA PRO A 113 24.62 9.00 10.27
C PRO A 113 23.89 9.34 8.96
N LEU A 114 23.98 10.61 8.56
CA LEU A 114 23.38 11.13 7.32
C LEU A 114 21.85 10.93 7.25
N THR A 115 21.14 11.17 8.35
CA THR A 115 19.68 11.02 8.47
C THR A 115 18.92 11.63 7.28
N SER A 116 19.25 12.86 6.87
CA SER A 116 18.58 13.53 5.74
C SER A 116 18.77 12.83 4.39
N TYR A 117 19.92 12.19 4.17
CA TYR A 117 20.17 11.38 2.97
C TYR A 117 19.31 10.12 2.99
N VAL A 118 19.27 9.42 4.12
CA VAL A 118 18.44 8.23 4.31
C VAL A 118 16.96 8.56 4.15
N GLU A 119 16.46 9.63 4.78
CA GLU A 119 15.08 10.11 4.62
C GLU A 119 14.74 10.40 3.15
N THR A 120 15.69 10.94 2.39
CA THR A 120 15.51 11.21 0.96
C THR A 120 15.46 9.93 0.13
N LEU A 121 16.31 8.96 0.42
CA LEU A 121 16.27 7.64 -0.22
C LEU A 121 14.95 6.92 0.06
N VAL A 122 14.49 6.90 1.32
CA VAL A 122 13.22 6.29 1.71
C VAL A 122 12.05 6.97 1.00
N ALA A 123 12.01 8.31 1.00
CA ALA A 123 10.96 9.05 0.31
C ALA A 123 10.92 8.76 -1.20
N LYS A 124 12.08 8.63 -1.84
CA LYS A 124 12.17 8.24 -3.26
C LYS A 124 11.60 6.85 -3.50
N THR A 125 11.94 5.89 -2.65
CA THR A 125 11.41 4.52 -2.72
C THR A 125 9.90 4.47 -2.52
N LEU A 126 9.35 5.21 -1.56
CA LEU A 126 7.90 5.33 -1.36
C LEU A 126 7.21 5.89 -2.60
N ASN A 127 7.77 6.93 -3.23
CA ASN A 127 7.22 7.48 -4.46
C ASN A 127 7.20 6.45 -5.60
N THR A 128 8.28 5.68 -5.78
CA THR A 128 8.32 4.59 -6.75
C THR A 128 7.30 3.49 -6.42
N ASN A 129 7.14 3.14 -5.14
CA ASN A 129 6.18 2.13 -4.69
C ASN A 129 4.74 2.58 -4.87
N ALA A 130 4.44 3.87 -4.67
CA ALA A 130 3.12 4.43 -4.95
C ALA A 130 2.74 4.27 -6.42
N THR A 131 3.65 4.60 -7.34
CA THR A 131 3.42 4.40 -8.78
C THR A 131 3.24 2.93 -9.14
N LYS A 132 4.10 2.03 -8.64
CA LYS A 132 3.92 0.57 -8.82
C LYS A 132 2.60 0.09 -8.24
N GLY A 133 2.21 0.63 -7.09
CA GLY A 133 0.98 0.31 -6.38
C GLY A 133 -0.26 0.64 -7.21
N ARG A 134 -0.27 1.81 -7.86
CA ARG A 134 -1.33 2.25 -8.79
C ARG A 134 -1.42 1.35 -10.02
N LEU A 135 -0.29 1.07 -10.67
CA LEU A 135 -0.26 0.19 -11.84
C LEU A 135 -0.72 -1.24 -11.51
N ALA A 136 -0.33 -1.75 -10.34
CA ALA A 136 -0.79 -3.06 -9.87
C ALA A 136 -2.31 -3.08 -9.65
N MET A 137 -2.89 -2.00 -9.11
CA MET A 137 -4.34 -1.88 -8.96
C MET A 137 -5.06 -1.92 -10.32
N GLU A 138 -4.60 -1.13 -11.29
CA GLU A 138 -5.17 -1.16 -12.65
C GLU A 138 -5.08 -2.54 -13.29
N TRP A 139 -3.95 -3.23 -13.10
CA TRP A 139 -3.78 -4.60 -13.58
C TRP A 139 -4.75 -5.58 -12.91
N VAL A 140 -4.95 -5.49 -11.59
CA VAL A 140 -5.92 -6.34 -10.87
C VAL A 140 -7.34 -6.06 -11.35
N ILE A 141 -7.72 -4.78 -11.50
CA ILE A 141 -9.05 -4.38 -12.00
C ILE A 141 -9.29 -4.97 -13.40
N LYS A 142 -8.31 -4.84 -14.30
CA LYS A 142 -8.39 -5.44 -15.64
C LYS A 142 -8.55 -6.96 -15.55
N ARG A 143 -7.76 -7.63 -14.70
CA ARG A 143 -7.82 -9.08 -14.53
C ARG A 143 -9.18 -9.55 -14.00
N MET A 144 -9.75 -8.86 -13.02
CA MET A 144 -11.08 -9.19 -12.47
C MET A 144 -12.20 -9.07 -13.51
N ARG A 145 -12.09 -8.14 -14.47
CA ARG A 145 -13.06 -8.00 -15.57
C ARG A 145 -12.94 -9.11 -16.61
N THR A 146 -11.73 -9.64 -16.81
CA THR A 146 -11.47 -10.67 -17.84
C THR A 146 -11.74 -12.09 -17.38
N VAL A 147 -11.80 -12.35 -16.07
CA VAL A 147 -12.17 -13.65 -15.53
C VAL A 147 -13.67 -13.61 -15.27
N PRO A 148 -14.52 -14.28 -16.07
CA PRO A 148 -15.91 -14.49 -15.67
C PRO A 148 -15.88 -15.22 -14.34
N THR A 149 -16.62 -14.72 -13.35
CA THR A 149 -16.89 -15.46 -12.12
C THR A 149 -17.54 -16.79 -12.51
N ALA A 150 -16.74 -17.85 -12.59
CA ALA A 150 -17.24 -19.21 -12.59
C ALA A 150 -17.87 -19.46 -11.21
N ASP A 151 -19.19 -19.59 -11.22
CA ASP A 151 -20.04 -20.34 -10.30
C ASP A 151 -19.99 -19.99 -8.81
N ALA A 152 -20.86 -19.05 -8.43
CA ALA A 152 -21.40 -18.94 -7.07
C ALA A 152 -22.62 -19.87 -6.83
N THR A 153 -22.94 -20.79 -7.75
CA THR A 153 -24.12 -21.67 -7.67
C THR A 153 -23.82 -23.15 -7.40
N GLU A 154 -22.56 -23.59 -7.28
CA GLU A 154 -22.25 -25.02 -7.18
C GLU A 154 -22.04 -25.59 -5.76
N ASN A 155 -22.18 -24.79 -4.68
CA ASN A 155 -21.93 -25.27 -3.31
C ASN A 155 -23.15 -25.25 -2.38
N LEU A 156 -24.36 -25.51 -2.89
CA LEU A 156 -25.56 -25.77 -2.07
C LEU A 156 -26.32 -27.06 -2.42
N ALA A 157 -25.66 -28.00 -3.11
CA ALA A 157 -26.18 -29.35 -3.22
C ALA A 157 -25.13 -30.32 -2.69
N LEU A 158 -25.15 -30.55 -1.37
CA LEU A 158 -24.95 -31.84 -0.68
C LEU A 158 -25.30 -31.66 0.80
#